data_AF-A0A3M1DZU6-F1
#
_entry.id   AF-A0A3M1DZU6-F1
#
_cell.length_a   1.000
_cell.length_b   1.000
_cell.length_c   1.000
_cell.angle_alpha   90.00
_cell.angle_beta   90.00
_cell.angle_gamma   90.00
#
_symmetry.space_group_name_H-M   'P 1'
#
loop_
_entity.id
_entity.type
_entity.pdbx_description
1 polymer ?
#
loop_
_entity_poly.entity_id
_entity_poly.type
_entity_poly.pdbx_seq_one_letter_code
_entity_poly.pdbx_strand_id
1 'polypeptide(L)'
;MLLGACAGGLPGVRAGTPPITAVRVARGLSFPLYVTYAPGDFERVFIVEQGGTIRILKNGTLLPDPFLDISHLTVADGELGLLGLVFDPDYAENGFFYVNYTSGRQPGPMATWIVRYRVSADADRADPNSAHVILTFPQPYANHNGGWMGFGPNDGYLYIAVGDGGNQFDPDNRGQTIVDDLWGSLLRLDVRGDDFPEDPMRNYALPPDNPFVGTVGDDEI
;
A
#
# COMPACT_ATOMS: atom_id res chain seq x y z
N MET A 1 7.14 -38.60 -64.85
CA MET A 1 6.16 -37.53 -65.08
C MET A 1 5.05 -37.65 -64.04
N LEU A 2 5.24 -37.04 -62.87
CA LEU A 2 4.26 -36.27 -62.10
C LEU A 2 5.03 -35.64 -60.91
N LEU A 3 5.01 -34.32 -60.81
CA LEU A 3 5.53 -33.54 -59.68
C LEU A 3 4.45 -33.42 -58.59
N GLY A 4 4.89 -33.35 -57.33
CA GLY A 4 4.09 -32.89 -56.18
C GLY A 4 5.03 -32.46 -55.04
N ALA A 5 4.84 -31.26 -54.50
CA ALA A 5 5.82 -30.50 -53.72
C ALA A 5 5.64 -30.56 -52.17
N CYS A 6 6.76 -30.32 -51.50
CA CYS A 6 7.08 -29.81 -50.15
C CYS A 6 6.01 -29.71 -49.04
N ALA A 7 6.33 -30.24 -47.85
CA ALA A 7 6.75 -29.45 -46.68
C ALA A 7 7.22 -30.39 -45.55
N GLY A 8 8.49 -30.27 -45.16
CA GLY A 8 9.01 -30.94 -43.95
C GLY A 8 8.45 -30.25 -42.71
N GLY A 9 7.47 -30.89 -42.06
CA GLY A 9 7.03 -30.49 -40.73
C GLY A 9 8.12 -30.85 -39.72
N LEU A 10 8.90 -29.86 -39.28
CA LEU A 10 9.64 -30.00 -38.04
C LEU A 10 8.61 -30.20 -36.92
N PRO A 11 8.75 -31.23 -36.05
CA PRO A 11 7.89 -31.34 -34.89
C PRO A 11 8.10 -30.10 -34.03
N GLY A 12 7.07 -29.27 -33.94
CA GLY A 12 7.07 -28.11 -33.07
C GLY A 12 7.23 -28.59 -31.63
N VAL A 13 8.42 -28.40 -31.07
CA VAL A 13 8.65 -28.55 -29.64
C VAL A 13 7.83 -27.45 -28.97
N ARG A 14 6.65 -27.79 -28.46
CA ARG A 14 6.03 -26.97 -27.42
C ARG A 14 6.99 -27.03 -26.24
N ALA A 15 7.74 -25.96 -26.02
CA ALA A 15 8.43 -25.76 -24.76
C ALA A 15 7.34 -25.75 -23.68
N GLY A 16 7.28 -26.81 -22.88
CA GLY A 16 6.40 -26.85 -21.70
C GLY A 16 6.82 -25.73 -20.75
N THR A 17 5.85 -25.06 -20.14
CA THR A 17 6.13 -24.10 -19.08
C THR A 17 6.99 -24.78 -18.01
N PRO A 18 8.12 -24.20 -17.59
CA PRO A 18 8.92 -24.76 -16.51
C PRO A 18 8.04 -25.00 -15.28
N PRO A 19 8.18 -26.16 -14.59
CA PRO A 19 7.40 -26.43 -13.40
C PRO A 19 7.74 -25.40 -12.31
N ILE A 20 6.71 -24.78 -11.74
CA ILE A 20 6.84 -23.90 -10.58
C ILE A 20 6.67 -24.76 -9.33
N THR A 21 7.62 -24.64 -8.39
CA THR A 21 7.55 -25.31 -7.09
C THR A 21 7.26 -24.28 -6.01
N ALA A 22 6.18 -24.48 -5.24
CA ALA A 22 5.92 -23.68 -4.07
C ALA A 22 6.78 -24.16 -2.89
N VAL A 23 7.51 -23.23 -2.27
CA VAL A 23 8.27 -23.48 -1.04
C VAL A 23 7.68 -22.63 0.08
N ARG A 24 7.35 -23.26 1.21
CA ARG A 24 6.88 -22.53 2.39
C ARG A 24 8.07 -21.84 3.05
N VAL A 25 8.02 -20.51 3.13
CA VAL A 25 9.10 -19.67 3.71
C VAL A 25 8.84 -19.22 5.14
N ALA A 26 7.58 -19.22 5.60
CA ALA A 26 7.21 -18.81 6.96
C ALA A 26 5.97 -19.58 7.48
N ARG A 27 5.76 -19.53 8.80
CA ARG A 27 4.56 -20.04 9.50
C ARG A 27 4.29 -19.15 10.73
N GLY A 28 3.09 -19.22 11.29
CA GLY A 28 2.74 -18.45 12.49
C GLY A 28 2.39 -16.98 12.20
N LEU A 29 2.01 -16.69 10.96
CA LEU A 29 1.44 -15.40 10.56
C LEU A 29 -0.08 -15.43 10.78
N SER A 30 -0.66 -14.27 11.04
CA SER A 30 -2.09 -14.04 11.24
C SER A 30 -2.62 -13.10 10.16
N PHE A 31 -3.48 -13.60 9.27
CA PHE A 31 -4.08 -12.83 8.15
C PHE A 31 -3.06 -11.93 7.40
N PRO A 32 -1.98 -12.48 6.83
CA PRO A 32 -1.02 -11.70 6.07
C PRO A 32 -1.66 -11.17 4.77
N LEU A 33 -1.56 -9.87 4.53
CA LEU A 33 -2.17 -9.19 3.38
C LEU A 33 -1.16 -8.77 2.32
N TYR A 34 0.03 -8.33 2.75
CA TYR A 34 1.01 -7.74 1.86
C TYR A 34 2.43 -8.10 2.31
N VAL A 35 3.34 -8.23 1.34
CA VAL A 35 4.76 -8.46 1.59
C VAL A 35 5.58 -7.49 0.74
N THR A 36 6.60 -6.89 1.34
CA THR A 36 7.52 -5.98 0.66
C THR A 36 8.89 -6.00 1.31
N TYR A 37 9.82 -5.21 0.78
CA TYR A 37 11.16 -5.01 1.28
C TYR A 37 11.50 -3.52 1.26
N ALA A 38 12.44 -3.10 2.11
CA ALA A 38 12.97 -1.75 2.07
C ALA A 38 14.04 -1.64 0.97
N PRO A 39 14.15 -0.51 0.23
CA PRO A 39 15.22 -0.32 -0.75
C PRO A 39 16.60 -0.61 -0.17
N GLY A 40 17.39 -1.45 -0.86
CA GLY A 40 18.73 -1.85 -0.42
C GLY A 40 18.78 -2.91 0.69
N ASP A 41 17.64 -3.37 1.21
CA ASP A 41 17.57 -4.44 2.19
C ASP A 41 17.37 -5.80 1.52
N PHE A 42 18.41 -6.64 1.59
CA PHE A 42 18.41 -7.98 1.00
C PHE A 42 18.20 -9.09 2.01
N GLU A 43 18.11 -8.76 3.30
CA GLU A 43 18.02 -9.74 4.38
C GLU A 43 16.60 -9.89 4.91
N ARG A 44 15.80 -8.82 4.83
CA ARG A 44 14.49 -8.74 5.46
C ARG A 44 13.36 -8.60 4.45
N VAL A 45 12.31 -9.37 4.70
CA VAL A 45 10.99 -9.17 4.10
C VAL A 45 10.04 -8.74 5.20
N PHE A 46 9.28 -7.69 4.94
CA PHE A 46 8.27 -7.15 5.83
C PHE A 46 6.90 -7.65 5.41
N ILE A 47 6.15 -8.19 6.36
CA ILE A 47 4.86 -8.86 6.14
C ILE A 47 3.82 -8.09 6.93
N VAL A 48 2.83 -7.52 6.22
CA VAL A 48 1.70 -6.83 6.82
C VAL A 48 0.65 -7.85 7.25
N GLU A 49 0.30 -7.84 8.53
CA GLU A 49 -0.82 -8.60 9.09
C GLU A 49 -2.00 -7.65 9.34
N GLN A 50 -3.19 -8.04 8.86
CA GLN A 50 -4.40 -7.20 8.91
C GLN A 50 -4.71 -6.64 10.31
N GLY A 51 -4.38 -7.41 11.35
CA GLY A 51 -4.58 -7.06 12.76
C GLY A 51 -3.75 -5.88 13.27
N GLY A 52 -2.89 -5.26 12.45
CA GLY A 52 -2.13 -4.07 12.84
C GLY A 52 -0.67 -4.33 13.16
N THR A 53 -0.11 -5.48 12.78
CA THR A 53 1.30 -5.80 12.99
C THR A 53 2.06 -5.90 11.68
N ILE A 54 3.30 -5.41 11.67
CA ILE A 54 4.27 -5.65 10.59
C ILE A 54 5.29 -6.65 11.12
N ARG A 55 5.44 -7.81 10.47
CA ARG A 55 6.38 -8.86 10.86
C ARG A 55 7.62 -8.84 9.98
N ILE A 56 8.74 -9.33 10.49
CA ILE A 56 9.98 -9.47 9.73
C ILE A 56 10.30 -10.94 9.54
N LEU A 57 10.44 -11.36 8.29
CA LEU A 57 11.15 -12.57 7.90
C LEU A 57 12.58 -12.19 7.55
N LYS A 58 13.53 -12.50 8.43
CA LYS A 58 14.95 -12.17 8.26
C LYS A 58 15.75 -13.43 7.96
N ASN A 59 16.42 -13.46 6.81
CA ASN A 59 17.25 -14.60 6.40
C ASN A 59 16.52 -15.96 6.53
N GLY A 60 15.25 -16.00 6.15
CA GLY A 60 14.39 -17.19 6.21
C GLY A 60 13.81 -17.53 7.59
N THR A 61 14.05 -16.70 8.62
CA THR A 61 13.52 -16.89 9.98
C THR A 61 12.55 -15.77 10.34
N LEU A 62 11.33 -16.13 10.74
CA LEU A 62 10.35 -15.16 11.22
C LEU A 62 10.79 -14.68 12.60
N LEU A 63 10.99 -13.38 12.76
CA LEU A 63 11.35 -12.81 14.05
C LEU A 63 10.18 -12.91 15.04
N PRO A 64 10.45 -13.14 16.34
CA PRO A 64 9.39 -13.32 17.34
C PRO A 64 8.56 -12.05 17.49
N ASP A 65 9.23 -10.91 17.51
CA ASP A 65 8.58 -9.63 17.72
C ASP A 65 8.28 -8.90 16.39
N PRO A 66 7.24 -8.05 16.34
CA PRO A 66 6.93 -7.27 15.15
C PRO A 66 7.90 -6.10 14.96
N PHE A 67 8.07 -5.67 13.72
CA PHE A 67 8.67 -4.40 13.35
C PHE A 67 7.87 -3.22 13.91
N LEU A 68 6.55 -3.24 13.71
CA LEU A 68 5.60 -2.24 14.20
C LEU A 68 4.34 -2.95 14.70
N ASP A 69 3.77 -2.45 15.80
CA ASP A 69 2.48 -2.88 16.32
C ASP A 69 1.58 -1.66 16.57
N ILE A 70 0.54 -1.54 15.75
CA ILE A 70 -0.52 -0.53 15.86
C ILE A 70 -1.89 -1.19 16.04
N SER A 71 -1.95 -2.42 16.55
CA SER A 71 -3.20 -3.18 16.76
C SER A 71 -4.22 -2.47 17.67
N HIS A 72 -3.78 -1.49 18.46
CA HIS A 72 -4.63 -0.64 19.29
C HIS A 72 -5.29 0.52 18.50
N LEU A 73 -4.85 0.82 17.28
CA LEU A 73 -5.37 1.90 16.43
C LEU A 73 -6.33 1.41 15.34
N THR A 74 -6.35 0.11 15.07
CA THR A 74 -7.11 -0.51 13.97
C THR A 74 -7.89 -1.73 14.46
N VAL A 75 -8.90 -2.14 13.69
CA VAL A 75 -9.66 -3.37 13.91
C VAL A 75 -9.67 -4.18 12.63
N ALA A 76 -9.29 -5.45 12.71
CA ALA A 76 -9.44 -6.39 11.60
C ALA A 76 -10.89 -6.90 11.55
N ASP A 77 -11.69 -6.37 10.62
CA ASP A 77 -13.11 -6.72 10.42
C ASP A 77 -13.50 -6.47 8.96
N GLY A 78 -13.75 -7.53 8.19
CA GLY A 78 -13.95 -7.41 6.74
C GLY A 78 -12.68 -6.97 6.02
N GLU A 79 -12.74 -5.84 5.31
CA GLU A 79 -11.58 -5.23 4.64
C GLU A 79 -10.84 -4.21 5.51
N LEU A 80 -11.30 -3.99 6.75
CA LEU A 80 -10.64 -3.12 7.70
C LEU A 80 -9.37 -3.75 8.25
N GLY A 81 -8.39 -2.91 8.59
CA GLY A 81 -7.14 -3.35 9.17
C GLY A 81 -5.97 -2.43 8.83
N LEU A 82 -4.77 -2.94 9.06
CA LEU A 82 -3.56 -2.44 8.42
C LEU A 82 -3.45 -3.06 7.03
N LEU A 83 -3.49 -2.22 5.99
CA LEU A 83 -3.68 -2.63 4.60
C LEU A 83 -2.46 -2.39 3.72
N GLY A 84 -1.72 -1.30 3.97
CA GLY A 84 -0.60 -0.88 3.14
C GLY A 84 0.69 -0.65 3.93
N LEU A 85 1.81 -0.91 3.26
CA LEU A 85 3.16 -0.58 3.72
C LEU A 85 4.01 -0.18 2.50
N VAL A 86 4.68 0.97 2.58
CA VAL A 86 5.71 1.35 1.61
C VAL A 86 6.89 2.00 2.33
N PHE A 87 8.10 1.66 1.92
CA PHE A 87 9.31 2.31 2.41
C PHE A 87 9.64 3.51 1.54
N ASP A 88 10.13 4.58 2.17
CA ASP A 88 10.66 5.74 1.46
C ASP A 88 11.82 5.30 0.55
N PRO A 89 11.97 5.87 -0.67
CA PRO A 89 13.10 5.54 -1.54
C PRO A 89 14.48 5.76 -0.88
N ASP A 90 14.56 6.74 0.03
CA ASP A 90 15.76 7.08 0.78
C ASP A 90 15.77 6.45 2.19
N TYR A 91 15.04 5.34 2.39
CA TYR A 91 14.89 4.67 3.70
C TYR A 91 16.23 4.36 4.39
N ALA A 92 17.27 4.00 3.63
CA ALA A 92 18.59 3.72 4.19
C ALA A 92 19.21 4.94 4.90
N GLU A 93 18.79 6.15 4.53
CA GLU A 93 19.30 7.42 5.04
C GLU A 93 18.33 8.05 6.06
N ASN A 94 17.03 8.07 5.73
CA ASN A 94 16.02 8.75 6.56
C ASN A 94 15.29 7.82 7.54
N GLY A 95 15.21 6.52 7.24
CA GLY A 95 14.50 5.52 8.02
C GLY A 95 12.98 5.59 7.93
N PHE A 96 12.42 6.32 6.96
CA PHE A 96 10.98 6.55 6.84
C PHE A 96 10.23 5.48 6.06
N PHE A 97 9.04 5.16 6.56
CA PHE A 97 8.09 4.29 5.87
C PHE A 97 6.68 4.75 6.19
N TYR A 98 5.74 4.32 5.38
CA TYR A 98 4.36 4.77 5.40
C TYR A 98 3.44 3.57 5.52
N VAL A 99 2.40 3.72 6.33
CA VAL A 99 1.34 2.71 6.49
C VAL A 99 -0.01 3.28 6.09
N ASN A 100 -0.86 2.41 5.54
CA ASN A 100 -2.27 2.68 5.31
C ASN A 100 -3.08 1.76 6.20
N TYR A 101 -3.86 2.31 7.12
CA TYR A 101 -4.76 1.54 7.97
C TYR A 101 -6.10 2.24 8.16
N THR A 102 -7.11 1.48 8.56
CA THR A 102 -8.43 1.99 8.92
C THR A 102 -8.57 2.08 10.44
N SER A 103 -9.13 3.16 10.96
CA SER A 103 -9.47 3.30 12.38
C SER A 103 -10.98 3.41 12.60
N GLY A 104 -11.45 3.10 13.81
CA GLY A 104 -12.86 3.04 14.15
C GLY A 104 -13.51 1.69 13.84
N ARG A 105 -14.80 1.57 14.15
CA ARG A 105 -15.60 0.36 13.90
C ARG A 105 -17.08 0.70 13.72
N GLN A 106 -17.80 -0.09 12.92
CA GLN A 106 -19.26 0.00 12.82
C GLN A 106 -19.98 -0.57 14.07
N PRO A 107 -21.02 0.10 14.60
CA PRO A 107 -21.46 1.45 14.22
C PRO A 107 -20.54 2.53 14.82
N GLY A 108 -20.05 3.45 14.00
CA GLY A 108 -19.14 4.51 14.44
C GLY A 108 -18.41 5.17 13.27
N PRO A 109 -17.83 6.37 13.45
CA PRO A 109 -17.04 7.00 12.42
C PRO A 109 -15.77 6.16 12.20
N MET A 110 -15.57 5.78 10.96
CA MET A 110 -14.36 5.12 10.50
C MET A 110 -13.60 6.06 9.58
N ALA A 111 -12.29 5.90 9.52
CA ALA A 111 -11.42 6.71 8.68
C ALA A 111 -10.24 5.88 8.19
N THR A 112 -9.77 6.21 6.99
CA THR A 112 -8.49 5.74 6.47
C THR A 112 -7.40 6.71 6.91
N TRP A 113 -6.25 6.15 7.26
CA TRP A 113 -5.10 6.87 7.79
C TRP A 113 -3.85 6.48 7.01
N ILE A 114 -3.22 7.48 6.41
CA ILE A 114 -1.89 7.39 5.82
C ILE A 114 -0.92 8.04 6.80
N VAL A 115 -0.03 7.24 7.38
CA VAL A 115 0.84 7.69 8.46
C VAL A 115 2.29 7.30 8.15
N ARG A 116 3.18 8.29 8.22
CA ARG A 116 4.62 8.07 8.19
C ARG A 116 5.10 7.68 9.59
N TYR A 117 5.97 6.68 9.63
CA TYR A 117 6.75 6.29 10.80
C TYR A 117 8.23 6.28 10.44
N ARG A 118 9.07 6.14 11.46
CA ARG A 118 10.52 6.00 11.36
C ARG A 118 10.99 4.73 12.04
N VAL A 119 12.01 4.08 11.47
CA VAL A 119 12.78 3.04 12.16
C VAL A 119 13.41 3.60 13.44
N SER A 120 13.49 2.75 14.47
CA SER A 120 14.18 3.08 15.72
C SER A 120 15.69 2.91 15.57
N ALA A 121 16.43 3.08 16.67
CA ALA A 121 17.86 2.74 16.70
C ALA A 121 18.13 1.23 16.49
N ASP A 122 17.15 0.38 16.80
CA ASP A 122 17.13 -1.02 16.37
C ASP A 122 16.49 -1.10 14.99
N ALA A 123 17.27 -1.52 13.99
CA ALA A 123 16.82 -1.61 12.61
C ALA A 123 15.60 -2.55 12.46
N ASP A 124 15.48 -3.58 13.30
CA ASP A 124 14.37 -4.54 13.24
C ASP A 124 13.12 -4.03 13.97
N ARG A 125 13.11 -2.76 14.41
CA ARG A 125 12.00 -2.12 15.15
C ARG A 125 11.69 -0.70 14.63
N ALA A 126 10.42 -0.40 14.44
CA ALA A 126 9.93 0.96 14.26
C ALA A 126 9.82 1.70 15.60
N ASP A 127 9.93 3.02 15.57
CA ASP A 127 9.55 3.87 16.70
C ASP A 127 8.05 4.20 16.61
N PRO A 128 7.18 3.63 17.46
CA PRO A 128 5.74 3.91 17.41
C PRO A 128 5.40 5.37 17.76
N ASN A 129 6.30 6.10 18.42
CA ASN A 129 6.08 7.51 18.77
C ASN A 129 6.46 8.47 17.63
N SER A 130 7.03 7.95 16.54
CA SER A 130 7.40 8.75 15.36
C SER A 130 6.24 9.01 14.39
N ALA A 131 5.03 8.58 14.74
CA ALA A 131 3.82 8.71 13.93
C ALA A 131 3.64 10.16 13.47
N HIS A 132 3.51 10.33 12.16
CA HIS A 132 3.25 11.60 11.52
C HIS A 132 2.19 11.40 10.43
N VAL A 133 1.02 11.99 10.64
CA VAL A 133 -0.12 11.86 9.73
C VAL A 133 0.22 12.53 8.41
N ILE A 134 0.06 11.82 7.30
CA ILE A 134 0.20 12.40 5.96
C ILE A 134 -1.18 12.85 5.48
N LEU A 135 -2.15 11.94 5.52
CA LEU A 135 -3.51 12.18 5.07
C LEU A 135 -4.48 11.29 5.86
N THR A 136 -5.65 11.82 6.18
CA THR A 136 -6.77 11.02 6.69
C THR A 136 -8.07 11.50 6.07
N PHE A 137 -8.97 10.56 5.80
CA PHE A 137 -10.30 10.83 5.24
C PHE A 137 -11.31 9.79 5.74
N PRO A 138 -12.63 10.10 5.74
CA PRO A 138 -13.63 9.16 6.23
C PRO A 138 -13.63 7.82 5.47
N GLN A 139 -14.06 6.75 6.13
CA GLN A 139 -14.21 5.42 5.54
C GLN A 139 -15.66 4.96 5.77
N PRO A 140 -16.60 5.33 4.88
CA PRO A 140 -18.02 5.20 5.15
C PRO A 140 -18.48 3.76 5.35
N TYR A 141 -17.83 2.80 4.68
CA TYR A 141 -18.11 1.37 4.79
C TYR A 141 -16.85 0.55 5.10
N ALA A 142 -17.07 -0.64 5.68
CA ALA A 142 -16.02 -1.62 6.00
C ALA A 142 -15.51 -2.43 4.78
N ASN A 143 -15.89 -2.02 3.57
CA ASN A 143 -15.60 -2.69 2.32
C ASN A 143 -15.08 -1.67 1.30
N HIS A 144 -14.40 -2.16 0.27
CA HIS A 144 -13.75 -1.39 -0.79
C HIS A 144 -12.83 -0.29 -0.24
N ASN A 145 -11.92 -0.68 0.65
CA ASN A 145 -11.03 0.28 1.33
C ASN A 145 -9.81 0.65 0.46
N GLY A 146 -9.41 -0.22 -0.47
CA GLY A 146 -8.15 -0.08 -1.20
C GLY A 146 -6.97 -0.40 -0.29
N GLY A 147 -5.96 0.45 -0.28
CA GLY A 147 -4.89 0.37 0.72
C GLY A 147 -3.47 0.18 0.17
N TRP A 148 -3.33 -0.08 -1.13
CA TRP A 148 -2.00 -0.19 -1.74
C TRP A 148 -1.33 1.18 -1.81
N MET A 149 -0.01 1.19 -1.62
CA MET A 149 0.83 2.38 -1.76
C MET A 149 2.14 2.06 -2.48
N GLY A 150 2.69 3.03 -3.20
CA GLY A 150 3.98 2.91 -3.88
C GLY A 150 4.58 4.26 -4.23
N PHE A 151 5.91 4.37 -4.21
CA PHE A 151 6.59 5.54 -4.75
C PHE A 151 6.81 5.40 -6.25
N GLY A 152 6.47 6.43 -7.02
CA GLY A 152 6.76 6.46 -8.44
C GLY A 152 8.27 6.54 -8.67
N PRO A 153 8.85 5.68 -9.53
CA PRO A 153 10.31 5.61 -9.69
C PRO A 153 10.91 6.79 -10.45
N ASN A 154 10.07 7.55 -11.19
CA ASN A 154 10.52 8.65 -12.05
C ASN A 154 10.27 10.03 -11.41
N ASP A 155 9.17 10.16 -10.68
CA ASP A 155 8.73 11.42 -10.07
C ASP A 155 8.93 11.43 -8.54
N GLY A 156 9.07 10.27 -7.91
CA GLY A 156 9.37 10.15 -6.49
C GLY A 156 8.20 10.52 -5.58
N TYR A 157 6.98 10.60 -6.11
CA TYR A 157 5.75 10.88 -5.36
C TYR A 157 5.11 9.62 -4.82
N LEU A 158 4.35 9.76 -3.74
CA LEU A 158 3.61 8.69 -3.12
C LEU A 158 2.26 8.51 -3.83
N TYR A 159 2.04 7.32 -4.37
CA TYR A 159 0.77 6.90 -4.95
C TYR A 159 -0.03 6.07 -3.95
N ILE A 160 -1.32 6.33 -3.81
CA ILE A 160 -2.21 5.66 -2.85
C ILE A 160 -3.48 5.21 -3.58
N ALA A 161 -3.73 3.91 -3.62
CA ALA A 161 -4.96 3.37 -4.19
C ALA A 161 -6.10 3.42 -3.17
N VAL A 162 -7.15 4.17 -3.49
CA VAL A 162 -8.32 4.37 -2.63
C VAL A 162 -9.52 3.70 -3.28
N GLY A 163 -10.19 2.80 -2.57
CA GLY A 163 -11.44 2.22 -3.06
C GLY A 163 -12.59 3.24 -3.02
N ASP A 164 -13.74 2.91 -3.62
CA ASP A 164 -14.95 3.76 -3.60
C ASP A 164 -15.53 3.98 -2.19
N GLY A 165 -14.91 3.35 -1.18
CA GLY A 165 -15.26 3.44 0.23
C GLY A 165 -16.62 2.85 0.54
N GLY A 166 -17.22 2.14 -0.43
CA GLY A 166 -18.61 1.71 -0.50
C GLY A 166 -18.83 0.23 -0.24
N ASN A 167 -20.02 -0.23 -0.60
CA ASN A 167 -20.40 -1.64 -0.55
C ASN A 167 -20.56 -2.18 -1.98
N GLN A 168 -21.06 -3.39 -2.13
CA GLN A 168 -21.39 -3.98 -3.41
C GLN A 168 -22.19 -2.99 -4.29
N PHE A 169 -21.77 -2.84 -5.54
CA PHE A 169 -22.37 -1.98 -6.57
C PHE A 169 -22.18 -0.46 -6.41
N ASP A 170 -21.19 0.01 -5.65
CA ASP A 170 -20.89 1.44 -5.46
C ASP A 170 -22.17 2.25 -5.12
N PRO A 171 -22.78 2.00 -3.95
CA PRO A 171 -24.12 2.51 -3.62
C PRO A 171 -24.22 4.04 -3.63
N ASP A 172 -23.08 4.72 -3.44
CA ASP A 172 -22.98 6.18 -3.43
C ASP A 172 -22.46 6.73 -4.77
N ASN A 173 -22.17 5.87 -5.75
CA ASN A 173 -21.65 6.21 -7.07
C ASN A 173 -20.40 7.11 -7.02
N ARG A 174 -19.49 6.82 -6.07
CA ARG A 174 -18.30 7.62 -5.79
C ARG A 174 -17.17 7.41 -6.78
N GLY A 175 -17.13 6.27 -7.46
CA GLY A 175 -16.04 5.96 -8.39
C GLY A 175 -15.92 6.91 -9.59
N GLN A 176 -16.83 7.88 -9.77
CA GLN A 176 -16.80 8.92 -10.80
C GLN A 176 -16.93 10.33 -10.23
N THR A 177 -16.98 10.48 -8.90
CA THR A 177 -16.99 11.79 -8.23
C THR A 177 -15.55 12.25 -8.11
N ILE A 178 -15.29 13.50 -8.46
CA ILE A 178 -13.93 14.06 -8.48
C ILE A 178 -13.81 15.33 -7.65
N VAL A 179 -14.85 15.74 -6.91
CA VAL A 179 -14.88 16.97 -6.10
C VAL A 179 -15.34 16.61 -4.70
N ASP A 180 -14.56 17.03 -3.70
CA ASP A 180 -14.79 16.75 -2.28
C ASP A 180 -14.96 15.24 -1.99
N ASP A 181 -14.28 14.39 -2.78
CA ASP A 181 -14.44 12.93 -2.82
C ASP A 181 -13.15 12.26 -3.32
N LEU A 182 -12.34 11.80 -2.37
CA LEU A 182 -11.11 11.06 -2.65
C LEU A 182 -11.37 9.57 -2.98
N TRP A 183 -12.61 9.09 -2.89
CA TRP A 183 -12.91 7.67 -3.03
C TRP A 183 -12.85 7.22 -4.50
N GLY A 184 -12.48 5.96 -4.73
CA GLY A 184 -12.41 5.36 -6.07
C GLY A 184 -11.31 5.93 -6.96
N SER A 185 -10.25 6.47 -6.35
CA SER A 185 -9.19 7.21 -7.03
C SER A 185 -7.79 6.60 -6.82
N LEU A 186 -6.82 7.14 -7.55
CA LEU A 186 -5.40 6.92 -7.28
C LEU A 186 -4.80 8.27 -6.92
N LEU A 187 -4.56 8.50 -5.63
CA LEU A 187 -3.97 9.75 -5.15
C LEU A 187 -2.48 9.79 -5.47
N ARG A 188 -1.93 10.98 -5.70
CA ARG A 188 -0.51 11.23 -5.96
C ARG A 188 -0.03 12.44 -5.17
N LEU A 189 0.79 12.21 -4.15
CA LEU A 189 1.17 13.21 -3.15
C LEU A 189 2.70 13.42 -3.08
N ASP A 190 3.13 14.66 -2.87
CA ASP A 190 4.52 14.97 -2.48
C ASP A 190 4.67 15.00 -0.96
N VAL A 191 5.14 13.89 -0.38
CA VAL A 191 5.34 13.74 1.06
C VAL A 191 6.62 14.40 1.60
N ARG A 192 7.36 15.15 0.75
CA ARG A 192 8.54 15.95 1.15
C ARG A 192 8.18 17.41 1.40
N GLY A 193 7.00 17.87 0.97
CA GLY A 193 6.48 19.21 1.18
C GLY A 193 5.24 19.23 2.07
N ASP A 194 4.71 20.43 2.30
CA ASP A 194 3.46 20.65 3.01
C ASP A 194 2.78 21.94 2.50
N ASP A 195 1.74 21.77 1.69
CA ASP A 195 0.92 22.88 1.17
C ASP A 195 -0.23 23.25 2.11
N PHE A 196 -0.43 22.49 3.20
CA PHE A 196 -1.52 22.66 4.16
C PHE A 196 -1.00 22.85 5.61
N PRO A 197 -0.07 23.79 5.87
CA PRO A 197 0.63 23.88 7.17
C PRO A 197 -0.26 24.20 8.37
N GLU A 198 -1.48 24.70 8.14
CA GLU A 198 -2.47 24.99 9.19
C GLU A 198 -3.38 23.79 9.49
N ASP A 199 -3.29 22.72 8.71
CA ASP A 199 -4.08 21.50 8.86
C ASP A 199 -3.19 20.32 9.27
N PRO A 200 -3.14 19.96 10.56
CA PRO A 200 -2.26 18.90 11.03
C PRO A 200 -2.64 17.50 10.48
N MET A 201 -3.77 17.36 9.80
CA MET A 201 -4.24 16.11 9.20
C MET A 201 -3.85 15.97 7.72
N ARG A 202 -3.26 17.02 7.12
CA ARG A 202 -2.74 17.05 5.75
C ARG A 202 -1.31 17.58 5.77
N ASN A 203 -0.33 16.67 5.72
CA ASN A 203 1.10 17.02 5.73
C ASN A 203 1.76 16.50 4.45
N TYR A 204 1.41 17.11 3.33
CA TYR A 204 1.96 16.83 2.00
C TYR A 204 1.80 18.06 1.11
N ALA A 205 2.59 18.12 0.04
CA ALA A 205 2.39 19.06 -1.06
C ALA A 205 1.72 18.39 -2.25
N LEU A 206 1.07 19.19 -3.07
CA LEU A 206 0.42 18.76 -4.31
C LEU A 206 1.44 18.80 -5.45
N PRO A 207 1.70 17.67 -6.13
CA PRO A 207 2.47 17.69 -7.35
C PRO A 207 1.84 18.66 -8.36
N PRO A 208 2.60 19.61 -8.94
CA PRO A 208 2.03 20.66 -9.78
C PRO A 208 1.50 20.15 -11.12
N ASP A 209 1.80 18.91 -11.48
CA ASP A 209 1.37 18.20 -12.68
C ASP A 209 0.24 17.18 -12.40
N ASN A 210 -0.34 17.17 -11.19
CA ASN A 210 -1.60 16.44 -10.96
C ASN A 210 -2.72 17.00 -11.86
N PRO A 211 -3.60 16.15 -12.40
CA PRO A 211 -4.58 16.51 -13.43
C PRO A 211 -5.58 17.59 -13.01
N PHE A 212 -5.88 17.73 -11.72
CA PHE A 212 -6.92 18.65 -11.26
C PHE A 212 -6.40 19.98 -10.68
N VAL A 213 -5.09 20.12 -10.48
CA VAL A 213 -4.46 21.36 -9.98
C VAL A 213 -4.89 22.57 -10.81
N GLY A 214 -5.63 23.49 -10.17
CA GLY A 214 -6.12 24.72 -10.79
C GLY A 214 -7.32 24.55 -11.73
N THR A 215 -7.98 23.39 -11.70
CA THR A 215 -9.21 23.10 -12.44
C THR A 215 -10.29 22.53 -11.51
N VAL A 216 -11.41 22.03 -12.04
CA VAL A 216 -12.45 21.40 -11.21
C VAL A 216 -12.07 19.96 -10.94
N GLY A 217 -11.73 19.68 -9.70
CA GLY A 217 -11.48 18.35 -9.14
C GLY A 217 -10.67 18.46 -7.84
N ASP A 218 -10.47 17.34 -7.15
CA ASP A 218 -9.59 17.25 -6.00
C ASP A 218 -8.14 17.17 -6.46
N ASP A 219 -7.31 18.09 -5.97
CA ASP A 219 -5.93 18.27 -6.44
C ASP A 219 -5.03 17.07 -6.10
N GLU A 220 -5.43 16.24 -5.14
CA GLU A 220 -4.72 15.00 -4.75
C GLU A 220 -4.77 13.90 -5.81
N ILE A 221 -5.74 13.94 -6.75
CA ILE A 221 -5.94 12.96 -7.82
C ILE A 221 -5.08 13.30 -9.04
#